data_AF-A0A7G5C9B2-F1
#
_entry.id   AF-A0A7G5C9B2-F1
#
_cell.length_a   1.000
_cell.length_b   1.000
_cell.length_c   1.000
_cell.angle_alpha   90.00
_cell.angle_beta   90.00
_cell.angle_gamma   90.00
#
_symmetry.space_group_name_H-M   'P 1'
#
loop_
_entity.id
_entity.type
_entity.pdbx_description
1 polymer ?
#
loop_
_entity_poly.entity_id
_entity_poly.type
_entity_poly.pdbx_seq_one_letter_code
_entity_poly.pdbx_strand_id
1 'polypeptide(L)'
;MLSKICNAIKRLLRREDKFVGRDENGNSYYESSKGKRWVMYSSVSEPTTVPPEWHVWLHYTDNVVPVNNKKRKVKHTPNLTGTKDACYPNQKVKNYYKSWSPDN
;
A
#
# COMPACT_ATOMS: atom_id res chain seq x y z
N MET A 1 18.71 -10.84 20.60
CA MET A 1 19.10 -11.98 19.73
C MET A 1 18.33 -11.98 18.40
N LEU A 2 17.01 -11.76 18.42
CA LEU A 2 16.14 -11.70 17.23
C LEU A 2 16.53 -10.64 16.17
N SER A 3 17.02 -9.46 16.58
CA SER A 3 17.41 -8.40 15.63
C SER A 3 18.62 -8.78 14.76
N LYS A 4 19.58 -9.55 15.30
CA LYS A 4 20.76 -10.01 14.56
C LYS A 4 20.37 -11.01 13.47
N ILE A 5 19.47 -11.94 13.78
CA ILE A 5 18.93 -12.91 12.82
C ILE A 5 18.12 -12.19 11.74
N CYS A 6 17.24 -11.26 12.12
CA CYS A 6 16.44 -10.50 11.16
C CYS A 6 17.32 -9.66 10.21
N ASN A 7 18.39 -9.06 10.72
CA ASN A 7 19.36 -8.34 9.90
C ASN A 7 20.16 -9.25 8.97
N ALA A 8 20.51 -10.46 9.41
CA ALA A 8 21.18 -11.45 8.57
C ALA A 8 20.27 -11.94 7.42
N ILE A 9 19.00 -12.22 7.70
CA ILE A 9 18.00 -12.60 6.69
C ILE A 9 17.79 -11.46 5.68
N LYS A 10 17.65 -10.22 6.15
CA LYS A 10 17.57 -9.04 5.26
C LYS A 10 18.80 -8.87 4.39
N ARG A 11 20.00 -9.14 4.92
CA ARG A 11 21.25 -9.13 4.16
C ARG A 11 21.28 -10.22 3.09
N LEU A 12 20.79 -11.41 3.41
CA LEU A 12 20.79 -12.55 2.50
C LEU A 12 19.81 -12.32 1.34
N LEU A 13 18.60 -11.82 1.63
CA LEU A 13 17.58 -11.51 0.61
C LEU A 13 17.98 -10.39 -0.36
N ARG A 14 18.78 -9.41 0.09
CA ARG A 14 19.21 -8.28 -0.75
C ARG A 14 20.53 -8.51 -1.48
N ARG A 15 21.21 -9.64 -1.24
CA ARG A 15 22.61 -9.83 -1.68
C ARG A 15 22.74 -9.83 -3.20
N GLU A 16 21.71 -10.27 -3.91
CA GLU A 16 21.70 -10.40 -5.37
C GLU A 16 20.97 -9.26 -6.08
N ASP A 17 20.25 -8.42 -5.33
CA ASP A 17 19.29 -7.48 -5.89
C ASP A 17 19.66 -6.02 -5.61
N LYS A 18 19.50 -5.18 -6.63
CA LYS A 18 19.84 -3.75 -6.57
C LYS A 18 18.78 -3.00 -5.77
N PHE A 19 19.22 -2.21 -4.79
CA PHE A 19 18.35 -1.25 -4.11
C PHE A 19 17.97 -0.12 -5.05
N VAL A 20 16.67 0.12 -5.20
CA VAL A 20 16.12 1.13 -6.13
C VAL A 20 15.71 2.39 -5.38
N GLY A 21 15.04 2.24 -4.24
CA GLY A 21 14.61 3.38 -3.43
C GLY A 21 13.74 3.00 -2.25
N ARG A 22 13.24 4.03 -1.56
CA ARG A 22 12.37 3.91 -0.39
C ARG A 22 11.22 4.91 -0.51
N ASP A 23 10.03 4.50 -0.07
CA ASP A 23 8.87 5.40 0.00
C ASP A 23 8.74 6.13 1.35
N GLU A 24 7.75 7.01 1.43
CA GLU A 24 7.40 7.77 2.64
C GLU A 24 6.97 6.89 3.82
N ASN A 25 6.47 5.68 3.53
CA ASN A 25 6.03 4.68 4.51
C ASN A 25 7.19 3.80 5.00
N GLY A 26 8.39 3.98 4.45
CA GLY A 26 9.60 3.26 4.79
C GLY A 26 9.80 1.92 4.06
N ASN A 27 8.90 1.56 3.13
CA ASN A 27 9.06 0.35 2.33
C ASN A 27 10.24 0.52 1.39
N SER A 28 11.05 -0.53 1.27
CA SER A 28 12.27 -0.51 0.45
C SER A 28 12.08 -1.36 -0.79
N TYR A 29 12.44 -0.84 -1.95
CA TYR A 29 12.19 -1.45 -3.25
C TYR A 29 13.49 -1.92 -3.89
N TYR A 30 13.44 -3.08 -4.53
CA TYR A 30 14.59 -3.77 -5.10
C TYR A 30 14.27 -4.31 -6.49
N GLU A 31 15.29 -4.41 -7.33
CA GLU A 31 15.23 -5.01 -8.66
C GLU A 31 16.38 -5.99 -8.84
N SER A 32 16.06 -7.22 -9.26
CA SER A 32 17.06 -8.25 -9.53
C SER A 32 17.76 -8.02 -10.86
N SER A 33 18.91 -8.65 -11.04
CA SER A 33 19.62 -8.68 -12.33
C SER A 33 18.78 -9.25 -13.49
N LYS A 34 17.75 -10.05 -13.17
CA LYS A 34 16.78 -10.62 -14.13
C LYS A 34 15.55 -9.71 -14.34
N GLY A 35 15.57 -8.50 -13.79
CA GLY A 35 14.46 -7.53 -13.89
C GLY A 35 13.27 -7.82 -12.97
N LYS A 36 13.39 -8.73 -12.00
CA LYS A 36 12.30 -8.99 -11.04
C LYS A 36 12.26 -7.88 -9.99
N ARG A 37 11.11 -7.25 -9.82
CA ARG A 37 10.88 -6.19 -8.83
C ARG A 37 10.18 -6.74 -7.59
N TRP A 38 10.62 -6.30 -6.42
CA TRP A 38 9.99 -6.67 -5.15
C TRP A 38 10.13 -5.56 -4.10
N VAL A 39 9.29 -5.65 -3.08
CA VAL A 39 9.22 -4.69 -1.98
C VAL A 39 9.47 -5.41 -0.66
N MET A 40 10.23 -4.76 0.21
CA MET A 40 10.39 -5.14 1.60
C MET A 40 9.64 -4.14 2.46
N TYR A 41 8.51 -4.57 3.02
CA TYR A 41 7.68 -3.73 3.88
C TYR A 41 8.43 -3.29 5.14
N SER A 42 8.17 -2.05 5.59
CA SER A 42 8.76 -1.52 6.83
C SER A 42 8.13 -2.12 8.08
N SER A 43 6.84 -2.45 8.00
CA SER A 43 5.99 -2.93 9.09
C SER A 43 5.37 -4.29 8.77
N VAL A 44 4.10 -4.50 9.16
CA VAL A 44 3.31 -5.67 8.74
C VAL A 44 3.28 -5.73 7.21
N SER A 45 3.40 -6.94 6.66
CA SER A 45 3.42 -7.19 5.23
C SER A 45 2.04 -6.99 4.61
N GLU A 46 1.69 -5.73 4.36
CA GLU A 46 0.40 -5.32 3.81
C GLU A 46 0.57 -4.69 2.42
N PRO A 47 0.18 -5.36 1.32
CA PRO A 47 0.39 -4.88 -0.06
C PRO A 47 -0.21 -3.51 -0.35
N THR A 48 -1.32 -3.17 0.33
CA THR A 48 -2.03 -1.91 0.14
C THR A 48 -1.28 -0.71 0.74
N THR A 49 -0.21 -0.94 1.49
CA THR A 49 0.66 0.13 2.01
C THR A 49 1.58 0.73 0.94
N VAL A 50 1.75 0.07 -0.21
CA VAL A 50 2.53 0.57 -1.34
C VAL A 50 1.84 1.79 -1.94
N PRO A 51 2.49 2.96 -2.03
CA PRO A 51 1.90 4.14 -2.63
C PRO A 51 1.79 4.01 -4.16
N PRO A 52 0.83 4.71 -4.80
CA PRO A 52 0.55 4.62 -6.24
C PRO A 52 1.77 4.65 -7.19
N GLU A 53 2.69 5.62 -7.09
CA GLU A 53 3.87 5.66 -7.98
C GLU A 53 4.71 4.37 -7.88
N TRP A 54 4.94 3.88 -6.67
CA TRP A 54 5.70 2.65 -6.45
C TRP A 54 4.91 1.43 -6.88
N HIS A 55 3.58 1.47 -6.80
CA HIS A 55 2.72 0.41 -7.33
C HIS A 55 2.84 0.28 -8.86
N VAL A 56 2.85 1.40 -9.59
CA VAL A 56 3.04 1.45 -11.05
C VAL A 56 4.39 0.85 -11.45
N TRP A 57 5.46 1.25 -10.75
CA TRP A 57 6.80 0.71 -10.98
C TRP A 57 6.90 -0.79 -10.63
N LEU A 58 6.34 -1.21 -9.49
CA LEU A 58 6.38 -2.60 -9.03
C LEU A 58 5.64 -3.56 -9.97
N HIS A 59 4.58 -3.10 -10.61
CA HIS A 59 3.75 -3.88 -11.54
C HIS A 59 4.12 -3.70 -13.02
N TYR A 60 5.33 -3.20 -13.32
CA TYR A 60 5.84 -3.04 -14.69
C TYR A 60 4.96 -2.18 -15.61
N THR A 61 4.09 -1.34 -15.03
CA THR A 61 3.24 -0.44 -15.82
C THR A 61 4.06 0.73 -16.36
N ASP A 62 5.03 1.19 -15.57
CA ASP A 62 6.05 2.15 -15.98
C ASP A 62 7.41 1.70 -15.43
N ASN A 63 8.49 1.99 -16.17
CA ASN A 63 9.86 1.71 -15.76
C ASN A 63 10.52 2.91 -15.06
N VAL A 64 9.87 4.08 -15.08
CA VAL A 64 10.35 5.26 -14.37
C VAL A 64 10.33 5.00 -12.87
N VAL A 65 11.51 5.09 -12.24
CA VAL A 65 11.64 5.01 -10.79
C VAL A 65 10.96 6.23 -10.15
N PRO A 66 10.06 6.05 -9.18
CA PRO A 66 9.37 7.17 -8.55
C PRO A 66 10.34 8.13 -7.88
N VAL A 67 10.24 9.42 -8.22
CA VAL A 67 10.95 10.48 -7.51
C VAL A 67 10.01 11.03 -6.43
N ASN A 68 10.52 11.19 -5.21
CA ASN A 68 9.77 11.62 -4.02
C ASN A 68 9.24 13.08 -4.08
N ASN A 69 9.21 13.70 -5.25
CA ASN A 69 9.02 15.14 -5.43
C ASN A 69 7.58 15.53 -5.82
N LYS A 70 6.69 14.59 -6.10
CA LYS A 70 5.29 14.92 -6.43
C LYS A 70 4.47 15.08 -5.15
N LYS A 71 4.22 16.32 -4.74
CA LYS A 71 3.24 16.65 -3.69
C LYS A 71 1.86 16.15 -4.12
N ARG A 72 1.40 15.05 -3.56
CA ARG A 72 0.04 14.56 -3.77
C ARG A 72 -0.96 15.46 -3.04
N LYS A 73 -2.12 15.68 -3.66
CA LYS A 73 -3.24 16.38 -2.99
C LYS A 73 -3.82 15.57 -1.84
N VAL A 74 -3.75 14.24 -1.92
CA VAL A 74 -4.27 13.30 -0.91
C VAL A 74 -3.15 12.37 -0.47
N LYS A 75 -3.01 12.19 0.85
CA LYS A 75 -2.05 11.26 1.44
C LYS A 75 -2.48 9.82 1.15
N HIS A 76 -1.53 8.95 0.86
CA HIS A 76 -1.81 7.52 0.69
C HIS A 76 -2.35 6.92 2.00
N THR A 77 -3.44 6.17 1.91
CA THR A 77 -4.02 5.42 3.04
C THR A 77 -4.13 3.95 2.62
N PRO A 78 -3.61 3.01 3.43
CA PRO A 78 -3.75 1.58 3.14
C PRO A 78 -5.21 1.13 3.25
N ASN A 79 -5.48 -0.11 2.86
CA ASN A 79 -6.82 -0.67 3.00
C ASN A 79 -7.17 -0.85 4.48
N LEU A 80 -8.35 -0.35 4.88
CA LEU A 80 -8.85 -0.37 6.25
C LEU A 80 -9.97 -1.40 6.46
N THR A 81 -10.24 -2.27 5.48
CA THR A 81 -11.24 -3.34 5.61
C THR A 81 -10.99 -4.19 6.86
N GLY A 82 -12.05 -4.49 7.61
CA GLY A 82 -11.98 -5.30 8.84
C GLY A 82 -11.42 -4.55 10.06
N THR A 83 -11.07 -3.27 9.92
CA THR A 83 -10.70 -2.39 11.04
C THR A 83 -11.88 -1.53 11.50
N LYS A 84 -11.71 -0.82 12.63
CA LYS A 84 -12.72 0.14 13.12
C LYS A 84 -12.97 1.30 12.15
N ASP A 85 -11.99 1.61 11.30
CA ASP A 85 -12.02 2.70 10.32
C ASP A 85 -12.42 2.22 8.91
N ALA A 86 -13.04 1.03 8.81
CA ALA A 86 -13.54 0.51 7.54
C ALA A 86 -14.59 1.47 6.93
N CYS A 87 -14.55 1.62 5.61
CA CYS A 87 -15.54 2.44 4.90
C CYS A 87 -16.87 1.70 4.82
N TYR A 88 -17.93 2.29 5.39
CA TYR A 88 -19.30 1.82 5.25
C TYR A 88 -20.05 2.76 4.30
N PRO A 89 -20.64 2.25 3.20
CA PRO A 89 -21.45 3.10 2.34
C PRO A 89 -22.66 3.59 3.13
N ASN A 90 -22.97 4.88 3.02
CA ASN A 90 -24.19 5.44 3.60
C ASN A 90 -25.40 4.72 3.00
N GLN A 91 -26.02 3.84 3.78
CA GLN A 91 -27.30 3.19 3.44
C GLN A 91 -28.47 4.16 3.64
N LYS A 92 -28.37 5.39 3.10
CA LYS A 92 -29.54 6.25 2.98
C LYS A 92 -30.40 5.69 1.86
N VAL A 93 -31.25 4.72 2.20
CA VAL A 93 -32.30 4.25 1.31
C VAL A 93 -33.24 5.43 1.12
N LYS A 94 -33.24 6.01 -0.09
CA LYS A 94 -34.20 7.04 -0.45
C LYS A 94 -35.53 6.32 -0.67
N ASN A 95 -36.45 6.44 0.28
CA ASN A 95 -37.78 5.87 0.12
C ASN A 95 -38.49 6.59 -1.04
N TYR A 96 -38.74 5.86 -2.13
CA TYR A 96 -39.43 6.40 -3.31
C TYR A 96 -40.91 6.68 -3.06
N TYR A 97 -41.48 6.06 -2.02
CA TYR A 97 -42.85 6.28 -1.57
C TYR A 97 -42.85 6.66 -0.08
N LYS A 98 -43.86 7.43 0.32
CA LYS A 98 -44.17 7.67 1.73
C LYS A 98 -45.12 6.57 2.18
N SER A 99 -44.78 5.90 3.27
CA SER A 99 -45.73 4.99 3.93
C SER A 99 -46.93 5.80 4.41
N TRP A 100 -48.14 5.27 4.18
CA TRP A 100 -49.35 5.86 4.70
C TRP A 100 -49.46 5.60 6.22
N SER A 101 -49.80 6.62 7.00
CA SER A 101 -50.03 6.54 8.45
C SER A 101 -51.43 7.07 8.76
N PRO A 102 -52.37 6.22 9.22
CA PRO A 102 -53.69 6.68 9.63
C PRO A 102 -53.64 7.47 10.94
N ASP A 103 -54.51 8.47 11.04
CA ASP A 103 -54.83 9.14 12.31
C ASP A 103 -55.83 8.25 13.08
N ASN A 104 -55.46 7.86 14.30
CA ASN A 104 -56.33 7.12 15.23
C ASN A 104 -57.30 8.06 15.96
#